data_AF-A0A948RU87-F1
#
_entry.id   AF-A0A948RU87-F1
#
_cell.length_a   1.000
_cell.length_b   1.000
_cell.length_c   1.000
_cell.angle_alpha   90.00
_cell.angle_beta   90.00
_cell.angle_gamma   90.00
#
_symmetry.space_group_name_H-M   'P 1'
#
loop_
_entity.id
_entity.type
_entity.pdbx_description
1 polymer ?
#
loop_
_entity_poly.entity_id
_entity_poly.type
_entity_poly.pdbx_seq_one_letter_code
_entity_poly.pdbx_strand_id
1 'polypeptide(L)' 'MKKSGASIQFSPTDLTNYLQNPYITWMDRLYLEHTDGTQPDASAGEAILIRKKGLEHERNFLVQLKAAKKDPLSASMSRI' A
#
# COMPACT_ATOMS: atom_id res chain seq x y z
N MET A 1 1.10 4.21 5.27
CA MET A 1 0.14 5.29 5.55
C MET A 1 0.58 6.54 4.81
N LYS A 2 -0.34 7.37 4.30
CA LYS A 2 -0.01 8.63 3.62
C LYS A 2 -1.03 9.72 3.93
N LYS A 3 -0.56 10.94 4.19
CA LYS A 3 -1.42 12.14 4.30
C LYS A 3 -1.84 12.65 2.91
N SER A 4 -3.12 12.91 2.72
CA SER A 4 -3.72 13.46 1.51
C SER A 4 -4.62 14.64 1.88
N GLY A 5 -4.04 15.85 1.88
CA GLY A 5 -4.74 17.04 2.36
C GLY A 5 -5.09 16.93 3.84
N ALA A 6 -6.38 17.00 4.16
CA ALA A 6 -6.89 16.87 5.53
C ALA A 6 -7.16 15.41 5.98
N SER A 7 -7.01 14.43 5.09
CA SER A 7 -7.28 13.02 5.40
C SER A 7 -6.01 12.17 5.37
N ILE A 8 -6.09 11.00 6.00
CA ILE A 8 -5.04 9.98 5.97
C ILE A 8 -5.57 8.79 5.17
N GLN A 9 -4.80 8.39 4.15
CA GLN A 9 -5.07 7.20 3.35
C GLN A 9 -4.24 6.02 3.88
N PHE A 10 -4.91 4.89 4.11
CA PHE A 10 -4.32 3.65 4.60
C PHE A 10 -4.17 2.65 3.46
N SER A 11 -3.04 1.93 3.44
CA SER A 11 -2.81 0.78 2.58
C SER A 11 -3.20 -0.52 3.31
N PRO A 12 -3.33 -1.65 2.59
CA PRO A 12 -3.51 -2.95 3.22
C PRO A 12 -2.39 -3.30 4.24
N THR A 13 -1.15 -2.88 3.97
CA THR A 13 -0.04 -3.05 4.92
C THR A 13 -0.27 -2.29 6.22
N ASP A 14 -0.88 -1.10 6.16
CA ASP A 14 -1.17 -0.32 7.38
C ASP A 14 -2.16 -1.06 8.28
N LEU A 15 -3.12 -1.78 7.70
CA LEU A 15 -4.06 -2.62 8.45
C LEU A 15 -3.36 -3.82 9.09
N THR A 16 -2.49 -4.51 8.35
CA THR A 16 -1.71 -5.64 8.89
C THR A 16 -0.81 -5.17 10.04
N ASN A 17 -0.13 -4.03 9.87
CA ASN A 17 0.70 -3.43 10.90
C ASN A 17 -0.12 -3.09 12.15
N TYR A 18 -1.31 -2.51 11.97
CA TYR A 18 -2.22 -2.20 13.08
C TYR A 18 -2.64 -3.47 13.84
N LEU A 19 -2.99 -4.54 13.13
CA LEU A 19 -3.40 -5.82 13.73
C LEU A 19 -2.24 -6.51 14.47
N GLN A 20 -1.01 -6.37 13.96
CA GLN A 20 0.18 -6.94 14.60
C GLN A 20 0.63 -6.14 15.82
N ASN A 21 0.66 -4.81 15.69
CA ASN A 21 1.02 -3.90 16.76
C ASN A 21 0.45 -2.48 16.48
N PRO A 22 -0.61 -2.06 17.19
CA PRO A 22 -1.21 -0.74 17.03
C PRO A 22 -0.23 0.44 17.22
N TYR A 23 0.85 0.23 18.00
CA TYR A 23 1.85 1.27 18.26
C TYR A 23 2.59 1.70 16.98
N ILE A 24 2.81 0.78 16.04
CA ILE A 24 3.48 1.08 14.76
C ILE A 24 2.65 2.11 13.98
N THR A 25 1.35 1.83 13.83
CA THR A 25 0.41 2.72 13.13
C THR A 25 0.26 4.06 13.85
N TRP A 26 0.34 4.08 15.18
CA TRP A 26 0.31 5.32 15.96
C TRP A 26 1.56 6.19 15.70
N MET A 27 2.75 5.61 15.67
CA MET A 27 3.99 6.34 15.35
C MET A 27 3.97 6.89 13.92
N ASP A 28 3.48 6.11 12.96
CA ASP A 28 3.29 6.58 11.58
C ASP A 28 2.33 7.79 11.52
N ARG A 29 1.23 7.73 12.28
CA ARG A 29 0.26 8.82 12.36
C ARG A 29 0.86 10.07 13.01
N LEU A 30 1.55 9.89 14.13
CA LEU A 30 2.21 10.98 14.86
C LEU A 30 3.16 11.75 13.94
N TYR A 31 3.98 11.03 13.18
CA TYR A 31 4.90 11.64 12.21
C TYR A 31 4.16 12.43 11.11
N LEU A 32 3.02 11.94 10.62
CA LEU A 32 2.23 12.63 9.60
C LEU A 32 1.47 13.86 10.12
N GLU A 33 1.15 13.88 11.42
CA GLU A 33 0.44 14.98 12.07
C GLU A 33 1.40 16.04 12.62
N HIS A 34 2.58 15.64 13.11
CA HIS A 34 3.56 16.48 13.80
C HIS A 34 4.99 16.19 13.31
N THR A 35 5.37 16.81 12.18
CA THR A 35 6.66 16.58 11.50
C THR A 35 7.86 17.29 12.17
N ASP A 36 7.61 18.21 13.08
CA ASP A 36 8.60 19.10 13.71
C ASP A 36 9.26 18.50 14.97
N GLY A 37 8.69 17.45 15.55
CA GLY A 37 9.18 16.85 16.80
C GLY A 37 9.56 15.37 16.72
N THR A 38 9.27 14.68 15.61
CA THR A 38 9.55 13.25 15.48
C THR A 38 10.12 12.93 14.11
N GLN A 39 11.15 12.07 14.09
CA GLN A 39 11.75 11.57 12.86
C GLN A 39 11.78 10.04 12.94
N PRO A 40 11.37 9.33 11.88
CA PRO A 40 11.52 7.89 11.81
C PRO A 40 12.99 7.49 11.88
N ASP A 41 13.25 6.32 12.44
CA ASP A 41 14.60 5.74 12.40
C ASP A 41 15.08 5.59 10.95
N ALA A 42 16.39 5.73 10.76
CA ALA A 42 17.00 5.52 9.46
C ALA A 42 16.73 4.09 8.98
N SER A 43 16.12 3.97 7.80
CA SER A 43 15.85 2.66 7.21
C SER A 43 17.16 1.98 6.84
N ALA A 44 17.35 0.74 7.30
CA ALA A 44 18.47 -0.09 6.85
C ALA A 44 18.40 -0.32 5.33
N GLY A 45 19.55 -0.43 4.66
CA GLY A 45 19.62 -0.60 3.20
C GLY A 45 18.83 -1.80 2.68
N GLU A 46 18.76 -2.88 3.46
CA GLU A 46 17.95 -4.07 3.17
C GLU A 46 16.45 -3.76 3.21
N ALA A 47 15.98 -3.01 4.20
CA ALA A 47 14.57 -2.62 4.31
C ALA A 47 14.12 -1.79 3.09
N ILE A 48 15.00 -0.92 2.58
CA ILE A 48 14.75 -0.17 1.34
C ILE A 48 14.59 -1.13 0.15
N LEU A 49 15.48 -2.12 0.02
CA LEU A 49 15.45 -3.09 -1.07
C LEU A 49 14.18 -3.93 -1.04
N ILE A 50 13.81 -4.45 0.13
CA ILE A 50 12.59 -5.25 0.34
C ILE A 50 11.36 -4.41 -0.04
N ARG A 51 11.27 -3.17 0.44
CA ARG A 51 10.15 -2.28 0.10
C ARG A 51 10.05 -2.01 -1.40
N LYS A 52 11.19 -1.77 -2.07
CA LYS A 52 11.22 -1.57 -3.52
C LYS A 52 10.71 -2.79 -4.27
N LYS A 53 11.14 -3.99 -3.87
CA LYS A 53 10.70 -5.25 -4.48
C LYS A 53 9.22 -5.55 -4.22
N GLY A 54 8.72 -5.25 -3.03
CA GLY A 54 7.28 -5.32 -2.71
C GLY A 54 6.45 -4.46 -3.65
N LEU A 55 6.83 -3.19 -3.85
CA LEU A 55 6.12 -2.29 -4.76
C LEU A 55 6.19 -2.72 -6.23
N GLU A 56 7.28 -3.35 -6.66
CA GLU A 56 7.39 -3.95 -8.00
C GLU A 56 6.41 -5.12 -8.14
N HIS A 57 6.37 -6.01 -7.15
CA HIS A 57 5.43 -7.13 -7.10
C HIS A 57 3.97 -6.67 -7.16
N GLU A 58 3.57 -5.72 -6.32
CA GLU A 58 2.21 -5.20 -6.28
C GLU A 58 1.78 -4.59 -7.63
N ARG A 59 2.66 -3.82 -8.28
CA ARG A 59 2.38 -3.27 -9.61
C ARG A 59 2.17 -4.36 -10.65
N ASN A 60 3.05 -5.35 -10.68
CA ASN A 60 2.96 -6.48 -11.61
C ASN A 60 1.67 -7.28 -11.38
N PHE A 61 1.32 -7.52 -10.12
CA PHE A 61 0.08 -8.19 -9.75
C PHE A 61 -1.16 -7.41 -10.19
N LEU A 62 -1.18 -6.08 -10.01
CA LEU A 62 -2.28 -5.24 -10.49
C LEU A 62 -2.43 -5.25 -12.02
N VAL A 63 -1.32 -5.29 -12.76
CA VAL A 63 -1.36 -5.46 -14.23
C VAL A 63 -2.01 -6.79 -14.60
N GLN A 64 -1.61 -7.88 -13.93
CA GLN A 64 -2.20 -9.21 -14.15
C GLN A 64 -3.70 -9.23 -13.83
N LEU A 65 -4.12 -8.64 -12.70
CA LEU A 65 -5.54 -8.54 -12.35
C LEU A 65 -6.35 -7.72 -13.36
N LYS A 66 -5.79 -6.63 -13.91
CA LYS A 66 -6.44 -5.83 -14.95
C LYS A 66 -6.56 -6.58 -16.27
N ALA A 67 -5.54 -7.35 -16.64
CA ALA A 67 -5.57 -8.22 -17.80
C ALA A 67 -6.61 -9.35 -17.61
N ALA A 68 -6.68 -9.96 -16.43
CA ALA A 68 -7.65 -11.00 -16.10
C ALA A 68 -9.09 -10.49 -16.03
N LYS A 69 -9.31 -9.23 -15.62
CA LYS A 69 -10.63 -8.57 -15.71
C LYS A 69 -11.08 -8.32 -17.16
N LYS A 70 -10.18 -8.41 -18.14
CA LYS A 70 -10.46 -8.07 -19.54
C LYS A 70 -11.01 -9.24 -20.39
N ASP A 71 -11.21 -10.45 -19.85
CA ASP A 71 -12.07 -11.48 -20.48
C ASP A 71 -12.35 -12.68 -19.56
N PRO A 72 -13.60 -13.22 -19.50
CA PRO A 72 -14.16 -13.99 -20.62
C PRO A 72 -15.68 -13.84 -20.95
N LEU A 73 -16.43 -12.89 -20.37
CA LEU A 73 -17.89 -12.80 -20.62
C LEU A 73 -18.30 -11.87 -21.78
N SER A 74 -17.40 -11.13 -22.44
CA SER A 74 -17.81 -10.24 -23.55
C SER A 74 -17.91 -10.93 -24.92
N ALA A 75 -17.59 -12.23 -25.03
CA ALA A 75 -17.68 -12.97 -26.29
C ALA A 75 -18.91 -13.89 -26.42
N SER A 76 -19.72 -14.06 -25.36
CA SER A 76 -20.81 -15.06 -25.33
C SER A 76 -22.24 -14.51 -25.48
N MET A 77 -22.46 -13.20 -25.57
CA MET A 77 -23.80 -12.62 -25.74
C MET A 77 -23.96 -11.80 -27.02
N SER A 78 -23.55 -12.34 -28.17
CA SER A 78 -23.86 -11.71 -29.47
C SER A 78 -24.24 -12.69 -30.58
N ARG A 79 -24.61 -13.93 -30.23
CA ARG A 79 -25.30 -14.86 -31.14
C ARG A 79 -26.38 -15.61 -30.36
N ILE A 80 -27.60 -15.10 -30.44
CA ILE A 80 -28.87 -15.77 -30.74
C ILE A 80 -29.91 -14.66 -30.86
#